data_AF-A0A317SPS3-F1
#
_entry.id   AF-A0A317SPS3-F1
#
_cell.length_a   1.000
_cell.length_b   1.000
_cell.length_c   1.000
_cell.angle_alpha   90.00
_cell.angle_beta   90.00
_cell.angle_gamma   90.00
#
_symmetry.space_group_name_H-M   'P 1'
#
loop_
_entity.id
_entity.type
_entity.pdbx_description
1 polymer ?
#
loop_
_entity_poly.entity_id
_entity_poly.type
_entity_poly.pdbx_seq_one_letter_code
_entity_poly.pdbx_strand_id
1 'polypeptide(L)'
;MTPSPHKSTRLTDKYPNAYSDFYGSGTPCVFKSGPDWHVREGPEAQGIEREARPVYRHAIGPTWLSIGERIYRGLDSIDVEWTSINPLAYADAGEAKPFCALILSIGVKPCSLPYDAAVTAAAMVKEILGEAGFPAIEVAFVESVVTRSVAAGPKLLSFDPLLDEVSDLRKPFTPALGLSIAPLKFPHFEGTAALYFRLGNDDKRTAILTCAHVARPPPVYANTGMARRNTSQAREEVIALGNMAYSNALKAMMGTIGDLLISIEVWNQVLDRLGEPVEGESGKATQRRKEHIELVAKATEKIKEANTIHDEVTKCRTTPDQRVIGFVLHSEKIEVSAKPHGFTKDWALIELYNTKIDWSTFKGNKVYIGGNLSIADFRNTMFPQVADQADYRYPQGGLLQAYGVVQDDEMRDPQHLDVHNERCLLVVKNGLTTGTTVGRANGLESFTRTYDQYGIRDTSIEIAVLAYDKTRGKFSAPGDSGSIVLARDGRIVGILTGGAGPTDETDITYLTPYWWVEQQIKAKYPGCFLYEIVQ
;
A
#
# COMPACT_ATOMS: atom_id res chain seq x y z
N MET A 1 -2.66 5.06 23.55
CA MET A 1 -1.94 3.85 23.97
C MET A 1 -1.04 4.21 25.14
N THR A 2 -1.36 3.72 26.34
CA THR A 2 -0.40 3.71 27.46
C THR A 2 0.74 2.74 27.10
N PRO A 3 2.01 3.15 27.14
CA PRO A 3 3.12 2.26 26.80
C PRO A 3 3.24 1.14 27.86
N SER A 4 3.64 -0.05 27.42
CA SER A 4 4.02 -1.15 28.32
C SER A 4 5.07 -0.70 29.36
N PRO A 5 4.94 -1.09 30.64
CA PRO A 5 5.75 -0.58 31.75
C PRO A 5 7.26 -0.84 31.63
N HIS A 6 7.69 -1.77 30.77
CA HIS A 6 9.11 -2.08 30.56
C HIS A 6 9.86 -1.12 29.62
N LYS A 7 9.19 -0.22 28.88
CA LYS A 7 9.86 0.76 28.00
C LYS A 7 10.15 2.12 28.66
N SER A 8 9.49 2.45 29.78
CA SER A 8 9.59 3.79 30.38
C SER A 8 10.83 4.04 31.24
N THR A 9 11.58 3.00 31.62
CA THR A 9 12.64 3.12 32.64
C THR A 9 14.04 3.41 32.10
N ARG A 10 14.34 3.07 30.83
CA ARG A 10 15.74 3.07 30.32
C ARG A 10 16.49 4.39 30.53
N LEU A 11 15.82 5.54 30.37
CA LEU A 11 16.43 6.86 30.49
C LEU A 11 15.96 7.60 31.75
N THR A 12 14.75 7.32 32.24
CA THR A 12 14.14 8.01 33.38
C THR A 12 14.88 7.77 34.69
N ASP A 13 15.61 6.66 34.82
CA ASP A 13 16.45 6.37 35.99
C ASP A 13 17.62 7.35 36.15
N LYS A 14 18.10 7.94 35.04
CA LYS A 14 19.23 8.88 35.02
C LYS A 14 18.79 10.32 34.70
N TYR A 15 17.75 10.46 33.88
CA TYR A 15 17.18 11.73 33.48
C TYR A 15 15.66 11.67 33.61
N PRO A 16 15.08 12.12 34.74
CA PRO A 16 13.64 12.02 34.99
C PRO A 16 12.76 12.62 33.89
N ASN A 17 13.27 13.66 33.21
CA ASN A 17 12.56 14.38 32.15
C ASN A 17 12.75 13.82 30.74
N ALA A 18 13.34 12.62 30.60
CA ALA A 18 13.64 11.99 29.32
C ALA A 18 12.46 11.91 28.34
N TYR A 19 11.24 11.81 28.86
CA TYR A 19 10.03 11.72 28.04
C TYR A 19 9.07 12.91 28.22
N SER A 20 9.38 13.87 29.09
CA SER A 20 8.53 15.04 29.38
C SER A 20 9.01 16.33 28.72
N ASP A 21 10.32 16.54 28.60
CA ASP A 21 10.86 17.80 28.07
C ASP A 21 10.48 18.00 26.60
N PHE A 22 10.61 16.98 25.74
CA PHE A 22 10.27 17.09 24.31
C PHE A 22 8.98 16.33 23.95
N TYR A 23 8.06 16.25 24.92
CA TYR A 23 6.79 15.54 24.76
C TYR A 23 5.98 16.05 23.56
N GLY A 24 5.33 15.13 22.84
CA GLY A 24 4.65 15.40 21.56
C GLY A 24 5.46 15.01 20.32
N SER A 25 6.81 15.07 20.39
CA SER A 25 7.68 14.67 19.27
C SER A 25 7.92 13.15 19.17
N GLY A 26 7.56 12.39 20.22
CA GLY A 26 7.85 10.95 20.32
C GLY A 26 9.35 10.61 20.46
N THR A 27 10.21 11.62 20.60
CA THR A 27 11.67 11.47 20.64
C THR A 27 12.14 11.53 22.10
N PRO A 28 12.80 10.48 22.63
CA PRO A 28 13.31 10.52 24.00
C PRO A 28 14.57 11.39 24.10
N CYS A 29 14.70 12.10 25.22
CA CYS A 29 15.85 12.92 25.58
C CYS A 29 16.80 12.14 26.48
N VAL A 30 18.07 12.04 26.06
CA VAL A 30 19.13 11.40 26.85
C VAL A 30 19.59 12.34 27.96
N PHE A 31 19.79 13.63 27.65
CA PHE A 31 20.22 14.65 28.60
C PHE A 31 19.89 16.05 28.06
N LYS A 32 19.51 16.96 28.95
CA LYS A 32 19.36 18.39 28.66
C LYS A 32 20.02 19.21 29.75
N SER A 33 20.79 20.23 29.37
CA SER A 33 21.32 21.21 30.31
C SER A 33 20.30 22.30 30.65
N GLY A 34 20.55 23.01 31.74
CA GLY A 34 19.70 24.12 32.19
C GLY A 34 18.53 23.65 33.05
N PRO A 35 17.59 24.57 33.36
CA PRO A 35 16.47 24.27 34.24
C PRO A 35 15.49 23.28 33.62
N ASP A 36 14.80 22.55 34.49
CA ASP A 36 13.67 21.73 34.11
C ASP A 36 12.57 22.59 33.47
N TRP A 37 11.94 22.07 32.44
CA TRP A 37 10.79 22.73 31.84
C TRP A 37 9.56 22.47 32.71
N HIS A 38 8.61 23.40 32.71
CA HIS A 38 7.43 23.31 33.57
C HIS A 38 6.60 22.08 33.21
N VAL A 39 6.16 21.33 34.22
CA VAL A 39 5.27 20.17 34.07
C VAL A 39 3.90 20.47 34.67
N ARG A 40 2.85 19.75 34.26
CA ARG A 40 1.56 19.82 34.96
C ARG A 40 1.66 19.04 36.27
N GLU A 41 1.06 19.58 37.33
CA GLU A 41 0.99 18.92 38.64
C GLU A 41 -0.43 18.38 38.91
N GLY A 42 -0.52 17.24 39.61
CA GLY A 42 -1.79 16.67 40.06
C GLY A 42 -2.13 15.28 39.49
N PRO A 43 -3.21 14.65 39.99
CA PRO A 43 -3.59 13.27 39.64
C PRO A 43 -4.03 13.05 38.18
N GLU A 44 -4.19 14.11 37.40
CA GLU A 44 -4.53 14.09 35.97
C GLU A 44 -3.47 14.78 35.09
N ALA A 45 -2.21 14.86 35.56
CA ALA A 45 -1.12 15.51 34.83
C ALA A 45 -0.78 14.81 33.50
N GLN A 46 -1.46 15.21 32.43
CA GLN A 46 -1.09 14.85 31.05
C GLN A 46 0.22 15.56 30.65
N GLY A 47 1.00 14.93 29.76
CA GLY A 47 2.19 15.56 29.18
C GLY A 47 1.84 16.83 28.40
N ILE A 48 2.69 17.86 28.49
CA ILE A 48 2.52 19.10 27.73
C ILE A 48 3.18 18.92 26.37
N GLU A 49 2.39 18.93 25.30
CA GLU A 49 2.94 18.89 23.93
C GLU A 49 3.80 20.14 23.68
N ARG A 50 5.05 19.94 23.27
CA ARG A 50 5.99 21.01 22.92
C ARG A 50 6.15 21.10 21.42
N GLU A 51 6.16 22.33 20.93
CA GLU A 51 6.37 22.63 19.52
C GLU A 51 7.71 23.34 19.33
N ALA A 52 8.57 22.74 18.50
CA ALA A 52 9.77 23.40 18.04
C ALA A 52 9.40 24.62 17.16
N ARG A 53 10.10 25.74 17.38
CA ARG A 53 9.89 27.01 16.69
C ARG A 53 11.19 27.47 16.01
N PRO A 54 11.08 28.16 14.87
CA PRO A 54 12.25 28.72 14.20
C PRO A 54 12.87 29.85 15.02
N VAL A 55 14.20 29.96 14.97
CA VAL A 55 14.96 31.04 15.62
C VAL A 55 15.34 32.07 14.56
N TYR A 56 14.88 33.30 14.74
CA TYR A 56 15.18 34.42 13.84
C TYR A 56 15.90 35.54 14.59
N ARG A 57 16.79 36.27 13.88
CA ARG A 57 17.47 37.49 14.36
C ARG A 57 18.23 37.34 15.70
N HIS A 58 18.60 36.12 16.08
CA HIS A 58 19.46 35.89 17.24
C HIS A 58 20.89 36.34 16.95
N ALA A 59 21.59 36.88 17.95
CA ALA A 59 22.96 37.40 17.78
C ALA A 59 23.98 36.33 17.35
N ILE A 60 23.68 35.05 17.53
CA ILE A 60 24.48 33.91 17.04
C ILE A 60 24.42 33.74 15.51
N GLY A 61 23.39 34.29 14.86
CA GLY A 61 23.11 34.04 13.43
C GLY A 61 24.31 34.26 12.50
N PRO A 62 25.03 35.39 12.59
CA PRO A 62 26.18 35.67 11.73
C PRO A 62 27.35 34.68 11.87
N THR A 63 27.51 34.05 13.03
CA THR A 63 28.65 33.15 13.33
C THR A 63 28.24 31.68 13.48
N TRP A 64 26.94 31.38 13.39
CA TRP A 64 26.39 30.05 13.68
C TRP A 64 27.05 28.93 12.91
N LEU A 65 27.33 29.09 11.61
CA LEU A 65 27.94 28.02 10.80
C LEU A 65 29.33 27.65 11.32
N SER A 66 30.15 28.64 11.69
CA SER A 66 31.49 28.39 12.23
C SER A 66 31.42 27.74 13.62
N ILE A 67 30.47 28.16 14.46
CA ILE A 67 30.24 27.56 15.78
C ILE A 67 29.76 26.11 15.63
N GLY A 68 28.76 25.87 14.77
CA GLY A 68 28.25 24.54 14.46
C GLY A 68 29.33 23.60 13.93
N GLU A 69 30.27 24.11 13.13
CA GLU A 69 31.44 23.36 12.67
C GLU A 69 32.39 22.93 13.79
N ARG A 70 32.66 23.84 14.73
CA ARG A 70 33.44 23.50 15.92
C ARG A 70 32.72 22.46 16.77
N ILE A 71 31.40 22.57 16.92
CA ILE A 71 30.58 21.64 17.70
C ILE A 71 30.64 20.24 17.09
N TYR A 72 30.36 20.06 15.79
CA TYR A 72 30.35 18.70 15.24
C TYR A 72 31.74 18.06 15.26
N ARG A 73 32.82 18.83 15.02
CA ARG A 73 34.19 18.32 15.15
C ARG A 73 34.54 17.92 16.58
N GLY A 74 34.05 18.67 17.56
CA GLY A 74 34.17 18.33 18.96
C GLY A 74 33.47 17.01 19.28
N LEU A 75 32.23 16.83 18.79
CA LEU A 75 31.47 15.59 18.94
C LEU A 75 32.16 14.40 18.26
N ASP A 76 32.72 14.60 17.06
CA ASP A 76 33.49 13.59 16.34
C ASP A 76 34.73 13.16 17.14
N SER A 77 35.42 14.09 17.81
CA SER A 77 36.64 13.80 18.58
C SER A 77 36.43 12.93 19.83
N ILE A 78 35.18 12.80 20.28
CA ILE A 78 34.77 11.97 21.41
C ILE A 78 33.84 10.83 20.96
N ASP A 79 33.87 10.48 19.67
CA ASP A 79 33.15 9.37 19.05
C ASP A 79 31.63 9.37 19.30
N VAL A 80 31.01 10.55 19.38
CA VAL A 80 29.55 10.66 19.50
C VAL A 80 28.92 10.42 18.12
N GLU A 81 28.07 9.39 18.01
CA GLU A 81 27.28 9.11 16.79
C GLU A 81 26.11 10.12 16.61
N TRP A 82 26.43 11.39 16.38
CA TRP A 82 25.46 12.45 16.13
C TRP A 82 24.86 12.38 14.72
N THR A 83 23.65 12.90 14.56
CA THR A 83 22.88 12.84 13.31
C THR A 83 22.37 14.20 12.85
N SER A 84 22.11 15.13 13.78
CA SER A 84 21.68 16.50 13.50
C SER A 84 22.06 17.46 14.62
N ILE A 85 22.23 18.74 14.29
CA ILE A 85 22.44 19.83 15.25
C ILE A 85 21.47 20.94 14.89
N ASN A 86 20.41 21.12 15.69
CA ASN A 86 19.31 22.03 15.38
C ASN A 86 19.24 23.17 16.41
N PRO A 87 19.46 24.44 16.02
CA PRO A 87 19.17 25.59 16.88
C PRO A 87 17.66 25.87 16.84
N LEU A 88 16.97 25.55 17.93
CA LEU A 88 15.50 25.60 18.00
C LEU A 88 15.04 26.47 19.17
N ALA A 89 13.87 27.08 19.03
CA ALA A 89 13.09 27.60 20.15
C ALA A 89 11.97 26.60 20.49
N TYR A 90 11.37 26.70 21.67
CA TYR A 90 10.23 25.85 22.06
C TYR A 90 9.11 26.66 22.72
N ALA A 91 7.88 26.31 22.36
CA ALA A 91 6.63 26.79 22.95
C ALA A 91 5.74 25.60 23.31
N ASP A 92 4.76 25.83 24.18
CA ASP A 92 3.68 24.86 24.40
C ASP A 92 2.77 24.85 23.15
N ALA A 93 2.21 23.69 22.83
CA ALA A 93 1.32 23.55 21.68
C ALA A 93 0.16 24.55 21.75
N GLY A 94 -0.01 25.32 20.68
CA GLY A 94 -1.02 26.39 20.60
C GLY A 94 -0.57 27.76 21.15
N GLU A 95 0.55 27.86 21.86
CA GLU A 95 1.07 29.13 22.38
C GLU A 95 1.92 29.87 21.34
N ALA A 96 1.72 31.19 21.25
CA ALA A 96 2.43 32.02 20.27
C ALA A 96 3.86 32.36 20.70
N LYS A 97 4.12 32.48 22.01
CA LYS A 97 5.42 32.89 22.54
C LYS A 97 6.23 31.68 23.00
N PRO A 98 7.49 31.53 22.58
CA PRO A 98 8.35 30.48 23.09
C PRO A 98 8.73 30.74 24.55
N PHE A 99 8.66 29.72 25.39
CA PHE A 99 9.21 29.76 26.76
C PHE A 99 10.72 29.51 26.75
N CYS A 100 11.23 28.81 25.74
CA CYS A 100 12.66 28.61 25.48
C CYS A 100 13.02 29.30 24.16
N ALA A 101 13.76 30.41 24.24
CA ALA A 101 14.07 31.25 23.09
C ALA A 101 15.14 30.64 22.15
N LEU A 102 16.04 29.81 22.69
CA LEU A 102 17.05 29.07 21.92
C LEU A 102 17.64 27.93 22.75
N ILE A 103 17.65 26.73 22.19
CA ILE A 103 18.34 25.54 22.67
C ILE A 103 18.98 24.82 21.48
N LEU A 104 20.16 24.24 21.65
CA LEU A 104 20.74 23.33 20.67
C LEU A 104 20.22 21.91 20.90
N SER A 105 19.34 21.45 20.02
CA SER A 105 18.85 20.07 20.01
C SER A 105 19.71 19.23 19.07
N ILE A 106 20.49 18.32 19.65
CA ILE A 106 21.43 17.44 18.96
C ILE A 106 20.82 16.05 18.88
N GLY A 107 20.57 15.59 17.66
CA GLY A 107 20.10 14.23 17.40
C GLY A 107 21.25 13.24 17.48
N VAL A 108 21.06 12.11 18.17
CA VAL A 108 21.98 10.98 18.21
C VAL A 108 21.27 9.69 17.85
N LYS A 109 22.01 8.71 17.34
CA LYS A 109 21.44 7.39 17.05
C LYS A 109 20.82 6.78 18.32
N PRO A 110 19.62 6.19 18.25
CA PRO A 110 18.99 5.59 19.42
C PRO A 110 19.89 4.57 20.10
N CYS A 111 19.97 4.62 21.43
CA CYS A 111 20.80 3.77 22.27
C CYS A 111 22.33 3.86 22.04
N SER A 112 22.84 4.82 21.24
CA SER A 112 24.29 4.92 21.00
C SER A 112 25.03 5.78 22.02
N LEU A 113 24.35 6.72 22.67
CA LEU A 113 24.95 7.68 23.60
C LEU A 113 24.49 7.41 25.05
N PRO A 114 25.36 6.89 25.94
CA PRO A 114 25.07 6.75 27.37
C PRO A 114 24.88 8.10 28.07
N TYR A 115 24.12 8.13 29.18
CA TYR A 115 23.83 9.36 29.93
C TYR A 115 25.10 10.15 30.35
N ASP A 116 26.06 9.50 31.01
CA ASP A 116 27.27 10.19 31.49
C ASP A 116 28.14 10.74 30.33
N ALA A 117 28.11 10.06 29.18
CA ALA A 117 28.75 10.53 27.96
C ALA A 117 27.99 11.72 27.35
N ALA A 118 26.65 11.73 27.39
CA ALA A 118 25.84 12.87 26.97
C ALA A 118 26.07 14.12 27.84
N VAL A 119 26.24 13.94 29.17
CA VAL A 119 26.62 15.03 30.08
C VAL A 119 27.99 15.61 29.71
N THR A 120 28.96 14.75 29.45
CA THR A 120 30.33 15.15 29.05
C THR A 120 30.32 15.88 27.70
N ALA A 121 29.60 15.33 26.72
CA ALA A 121 29.45 15.95 25.41
C ALA A 121 28.74 17.31 25.50
N ALA A 122 27.70 17.44 26.32
CA ALA A 122 27.01 18.71 26.52
C ALA A 122 27.92 19.77 27.17
N ALA A 123 28.77 19.39 28.13
CA ALA A 123 29.73 20.31 28.74
C ALA A 123 30.71 20.87 27.70
N MET A 124 31.24 20.01 26.81
CA MET A 124 32.11 20.43 25.71
C MET A 124 31.39 21.37 24.72
N VAL A 125 30.14 21.06 24.35
CA VAL A 125 29.35 21.94 23.48
C VAL A 125 29.08 23.29 24.16
N LYS A 126 28.81 23.31 25.48
CA LYS A 126 28.62 24.55 26.24
C LYS A 126 29.90 25.37 26.35
N GLU A 127 31.08 24.75 26.43
CA GLU A 127 32.37 25.45 26.38
C GLU A 127 32.55 26.17 25.04
N ILE A 128 32.32 25.47 23.91
CA ILE A 128 32.38 26.07 22.57
C ILE A 128 31.40 27.25 22.43
N LEU A 129 30.18 27.12 22.98
CA LEU A 129 29.20 28.20 23.00
C LEU A 129 29.64 29.37 23.88
N GLY A 130 30.25 29.09 25.03
CA GLY A 130 30.78 30.09 25.96
C GLY A 130 31.92 30.91 25.33
N GLU A 131 32.89 30.24 24.69
CA GLU A 131 33.98 30.90 23.97
C GLU A 131 33.47 31.75 22.79
N ALA A 132 32.36 31.35 22.18
CA ALA A 132 31.71 32.11 21.12
C ALA A 132 30.86 33.29 21.64
N GLY A 133 30.79 33.50 22.97
CA GLY A 133 30.03 34.58 23.61
C GLY A 133 28.57 34.26 23.93
N PHE A 134 28.17 32.99 23.89
CA PHE A 134 26.78 32.54 24.12
C PHE A 134 26.66 31.48 25.24
N PRO A 135 27.19 31.72 26.46
CA PRO A 135 27.21 30.72 27.54
C PRO A 135 25.82 30.33 28.07
N ALA A 136 24.79 31.14 27.78
CA ALA A 136 23.41 30.92 28.22
C ALA A 136 22.61 29.97 27.31
N ILE A 137 23.15 29.54 26.17
CA ILE A 137 22.46 28.59 25.29
C ILE A 137 22.58 27.19 25.90
N GLU A 138 21.43 26.56 26.12
CA GLU A 138 21.37 25.18 26.62
C GLU A 138 21.51 24.16 25.48
N VAL A 139 21.86 22.93 25.84
CA VAL A 139 22.14 21.82 24.94
C VAL A 139 21.32 20.61 25.35
N ALA A 140 20.67 19.96 24.38
CA ALA A 140 19.91 18.74 24.56
C ALA A 140 20.40 17.65 23.61
N PHE A 141 20.56 16.44 24.10
CA PHE A 141 20.77 15.24 23.29
C PHE A 141 19.49 14.42 23.22
N VAL A 142 18.98 14.21 22.02
CA VAL A 142 17.73 13.49 21.76
C VAL A 142 17.99 12.32 20.82
N GLU A 143 17.34 11.17 21.05
CA GLU A 143 17.51 10.01 20.17
C GLU A 143 16.74 10.20 18.86
N SER A 144 17.40 10.76 17.86
CA SER A 144 16.82 11.15 16.59
C SER A 144 17.81 10.91 15.46
N VAL A 145 17.32 10.46 14.30
CA VAL A 145 18.16 10.19 13.12
C VAL A 145 17.62 11.02 11.95
N VAL A 146 18.52 11.72 11.24
CA VAL A 146 18.17 12.37 9.98
C VAL A 146 17.87 11.30 8.95
N THR A 147 16.60 11.18 8.57
CA THR A 147 16.17 10.38 7.44
C THR A 147 16.02 11.28 6.24
N ARG A 148 16.64 10.91 5.12
CA ARG A 148 16.32 11.52 3.82
C ARG A 148 15.07 10.81 3.31
N SER A 149 13.95 11.52 3.17
CA SER A 149 12.72 10.97 2.61
C SER A 149 12.87 10.71 1.11
N VAL A 150 13.55 9.63 0.77
CA VAL A 150 13.34 8.91 -0.48
C VAL A 150 12.45 7.73 -0.12
N ALA A 151 11.30 7.59 -0.81
CA ALA A 151 10.52 6.36 -0.72
C ALA A 151 11.46 5.20 -1.01
N ALA A 152 11.82 4.43 0.00
CA ALA A 152 12.84 3.41 -0.12
C ALA A 152 12.35 2.31 -1.08
N GLY A 153 13.27 1.70 -1.83
CA GLY A 153 12.99 0.52 -2.65
C GLY A 153 12.67 0.76 -4.14
N PRO A 154 12.71 -0.32 -4.94
CA PRO A 154 12.67 -0.25 -6.40
C PRO A 154 11.26 0.02 -6.97
N LYS A 155 11.21 0.48 -8.23
CA LYS A 155 9.98 0.57 -9.05
C LYS A 155 9.23 -0.76 -9.04
N LEU A 156 7.90 -0.74 -9.11
CA LEU A 156 7.11 -1.95 -9.39
C LEU A 156 7.61 -2.60 -10.69
N LEU A 157 7.52 -3.93 -10.74
CA LEU A 157 7.96 -4.70 -11.89
C LEU A 157 7.10 -4.38 -13.11
N SER A 158 7.71 -4.38 -14.29
CA SER A 158 6.98 -4.39 -15.55
C SER A 158 6.12 -5.66 -15.65
N PHE A 159 5.02 -5.60 -16.38
CA PHE A 159 4.16 -6.75 -16.59
C PHE A 159 3.79 -6.89 -18.06
N ASP A 160 4.24 -7.98 -18.67
CA ASP A 160 3.90 -8.35 -20.02
C ASP A 160 3.68 -9.87 -20.07
N PRO A 161 2.43 -10.34 -19.89
CA PRO A 161 2.13 -11.77 -19.85
C PRO A 161 2.48 -12.54 -21.13
N LEU A 162 2.79 -11.84 -22.22
CA LEU A 162 3.32 -12.46 -23.43
C LEU A 162 4.77 -12.96 -23.25
N LEU A 163 5.54 -12.29 -22.38
CA LEU A 163 6.96 -12.55 -22.13
C LEU A 163 7.21 -13.21 -20.77
N ASP A 164 6.28 -13.05 -19.83
CA ASP A 164 6.40 -13.55 -18.46
C ASP A 164 5.83 -14.99 -18.34
N GLU A 165 6.67 -16.04 -18.39
CA GLU A 165 6.22 -17.46 -18.35
C GLU A 165 5.59 -17.85 -17.00
N VAL A 166 5.88 -17.06 -15.95
CA VAL A 166 5.25 -17.15 -14.63
C VAL A 166 4.51 -15.86 -14.25
N SER A 167 3.74 -15.34 -15.20
CA SER A 167 2.87 -14.14 -15.05
C SER A 167 2.14 -14.07 -13.70
N ASP A 168 1.59 -15.18 -13.22
CA ASP A 168 0.82 -15.22 -11.97
C ASP A 168 1.67 -14.95 -10.72
N LEU A 169 2.94 -15.40 -10.74
CA LEU A 169 3.90 -15.14 -9.66
C LEU A 169 4.44 -13.71 -9.71
N ARG A 170 4.51 -13.13 -10.91
CA ARG A 170 4.99 -11.77 -11.14
C ARG A 170 3.94 -10.72 -10.81
N LYS A 171 2.68 -10.95 -11.18
CA LYS A 171 1.56 -10.00 -11.08
C LYS A 171 1.48 -9.25 -9.74
N PRO A 172 1.64 -9.88 -8.56
CA PRO A 172 1.56 -9.18 -7.27
C PRO A 172 2.54 -8.00 -7.12
N PHE A 173 3.64 -8.00 -7.85
CA PHE A 173 4.71 -6.99 -7.76
C PHE A 173 4.64 -5.93 -8.86
N THR A 174 3.54 -5.88 -9.61
CA THR A 174 3.38 -5.06 -10.82
C THR A 174 2.28 -4.01 -10.66
N PRO A 175 2.24 -2.96 -11.49
CA PRO A 175 1.16 -1.97 -11.46
C PRO A 175 -0.12 -2.43 -12.19
N ALA A 176 -0.27 -3.72 -12.55
CA ALA A 176 -1.52 -4.21 -13.14
C ALA A 176 -2.69 -4.03 -12.15
N LEU A 177 -3.90 -3.80 -12.66
CA LEU A 177 -5.07 -3.60 -11.79
C LEU A 177 -5.29 -4.83 -10.91
N GLY A 178 -5.74 -4.58 -9.67
CA GLY A 178 -5.71 -5.59 -8.62
C GLY A 178 -4.42 -5.58 -7.80
N LEU A 179 -3.66 -4.47 -7.83
CA LEU A 179 -2.47 -4.28 -6.99
C LEU A 179 -2.90 -4.22 -5.51
N SER A 180 -2.35 -5.12 -4.71
CA SER A 180 -2.58 -5.11 -3.27
C SER A 180 -1.87 -3.94 -2.61
N ILE A 181 -2.51 -3.27 -1.67
CA ILE A 181 -1.96 -2.11 -0.98
C ILE A 181 -2.30 -2.12 0.52
N ALA A 182 -1.52 -1.39 1.30
CA ALA A 182 -1.78 -1.17 2.73
C ALA A 182 -1.18 0.17 3.21
N PRO A 183 -1.68 0.77 4.30
CA PRO A 183 -1.00 1.89 4.96
C PRO A 183 0.35 1.43 5.55
N LEU A 184 1.42 2.19 5.34
CA LEU A 184 2.78 1.83 5.82
C LEU A 184 2.81 1.59 7.34
N LYS A 185 2.11 2.43 8.11
CA LYS A 185 2.06 2.33 9.57
C LYS A 185 1.30 1.09 10.06
N PHE A 186 0.40 0.56 9.24
CA PHE A 186 -0.46 -0.56 9.59
C PHE A 186 -0.54 -1.57 8.44
N PRO A 187 0.58 -2.22 8.10
CA PRO A 187 0.73 -3.03 6.88
C PRO A 187 -0.08 -4.34 6.88
N HIS A 188 -0.87 -4.58 7.92
CA HIS A 188 -1.77 -5.73 8.08
C HIS A 188 -3.23 -5.39 7.72
N PHE A 189 -3.57 -4.10 7.56
CA PHE A 189 -4.85 -3.70 6.95
C PHE A 189 -4.65 -3.60 5.45
N GLU A 190 -5.08 -4.63 4.75
CA GLU A 190 -4.81 -4.79 3.33
C GLU A 190 -6.08 -4.65 2.51
N GLY A 191 -5.91 -4.07 1.34
CA GLY A 191 -6.94 -4.00 0.33
C GLY A 191 -6.33 -4.03 -1.06
N THR A 192 -7.15 -3.66 -2.02
CA THR A 192 -6.80 -3.67 -3.43
C THR A 192 -6.97 -2.28 -4.02
N ALA A 193 -6.09 -1.92 -4.94
CA ALA A 193 -6.18 -0.69 -5.69
C ALA A 193 -6.94 -0.90 -7.02
N ALA A 194 -7.77 0.08 -7.37
CA ALA A 194 -8.82 -0.04 -8.38
C ALA A 194 -8.39 0.48 -9.76
N LEU A 195 -8.07 1.77 -9.86
CA LEU A 195 -7.91 2.50 -11.11
C LEU A 195 -6.89 3.63 -10.94
N TYR A 196 -6.04 3.82 -11.95
CA TYR A 196 -5.08 4.92 -12.06
C TYR A 196 -5.72 6.12 -12.75
N PHE A 197 -5.48 7.31 -12.20
CA PHE A 197 -5.99 8.59 -12.69
C PHE A 197 -4.87 9.59 -12.92
N ARG A 198 -5.03 10.42 -13.94
CA ARG A 198 -4.36 11.72 -14.04
C ARG A 198 -5.22 12.76 -13.32
N LEU A 199 -4.60 13.61 -12.52
CA LEU A 199 -5.31 14.63 -11.74
C LEU A 199 -5.70 15.88 -12.54
N GLY A 200 -5.27 15.97 -13.80
CA GLY A 200 -5.60 17.04 -14.74
C GLY A 200 -4.76 16.91 -16.01
N ASN A 201 -5.13 17.63 -17.09
CA ASN A 201 -4.42 17.57 -18.37
C ASN A 201 -2.97 18.06 -18.27
N ASP A 202 -2.75 19.16 -17.54
CA ASP A 202 -1.41 19.72 -17.31
C ASP A 202 -0.76 19.17 -16.02
N ASP A 203 -1.49 18.38 -15.23
CA ASP A 203 -1.01 17.80 -13.99
C ASP A 203 -0.40 16.42 -14.23
N LYS A 204 0.93 16.36 -14.13
CA LYS A 204 1.68 15.11 -14.30
C LYS A 204 1.54 14.16 -13.10
N ARG A 205 0.84 14.54 -12.04
CA ARG A 205 0.60 13.66 -10.89
C ARG A 205 -0.38 12.57 -11.27
N THR A 206 -0.05 11.36 -10.83
CA THR A 206 -0.91 10.19 -10.98
C THR A 206 -1.39 9.76 -9.61
N ALA A 207 -2.68 9.48 -9.49
CA ALA A 207 -3.25 8.90 -8.29
C ALA A 207 -3.86 7.53 -8.60
N ILE A 208 -3.98 6.68 -7.58
CA ILE A 208 -4.68 5.40 -7.68
C ILE A 208 -5.86 5.38 -6.71
N LEU A 209 -7.01 4.92 -7.20
CA LEU A 209 -8.27 4.78 -6.46
C LEU A 209 -8.26 3.50 -5.62
N THR A 210 -8.85 3.57 -4.43
CA THR A 210 -9.17 2.43 -3.56
C THR A 210 -10.31 2.82 -2.61
N CYS A 211 -10.71 1.94 -1.70
CA CYS A 211 -11.67 2.28 -0.65
C CYS A 211 -11.06 3.17 0.43
N ALA A 212 -11.87 4.04 1.04
CA ALA A 212 -11.42 4.88 2.16
C ALA A 212 -11.04 4.01 3.36
N HIS A 213 -11.76 2.92 3.64
CA HIS A 213 -11.41 2.00 4.73
C HIS A 213 -10.12 1.20 4.47
N VAL A 214 -9.64 1.13 3.22
CA VAL A 214 -8.33 0.52 2.90
C VAL A 214 -7.23 1.54 3.12
N ALA A 215 -7.40 2.76 2.63
CA ALA A 215 -6.41 3.84 2.78
C ALA A 215 -6.28 4.33 4.24
N ARG A 216 -7.39 4.41 4.98
CA ARG A 216 -7.48 4.84 6.38
C ARG A 216 -8.40 3.90 7.16
N PRO A 217 -7.90 2.73 7.60
CA PRO A 217 -8.71 1.73 8.29
C PRO A 217 -9.35 2.28 9.57
N PRO A 218 -10.69 2.17 9.74
CA PRO A 218 -11.36 2.80 10.88
C PRO A 218 -10.93 2.31 12.28
N PRO A 219 -10.44 1.07 12.48
CA PRO A 219 -9.90 0.67 13.78
C PRO A 219 -8.69 1.49 14.25
N VAL A 220 -7.97 2.15 13.34
CA VAL A 220 -6.75 2.91 13.64
C VAL A 220 -6.80 4.37 13.18
N TYR A 221 -7.79 4.75 12.37
CA TYR A 221 -8.05 6.13 11.96
C TYR A 221 -9.49 6.56 12.29
N ALA A 222 -9.64 7.77 12.82
CA ALA A 222 -10.96 8.36 12.99
C ALA A 222 -11.63 8.62 11.63
N ASN A 223 -12.94 8.34 11.54
CA ASN A 223 -13.73 8.54 10.33
C ASN A 223 -14.13 10.03 10.14
N THR A 224 -13.14 10.88 9.86
CA THR A 224 -13.33 12.33 9.67
C THR A 224 -13.07 12.80 8.23
N GLY A 225 -12.73 11.88 7.32
CA GLY A 225 -12.20 12.19 6.00
C GLY A 225 -10.82 12.86 6.07
N MET A 226 -10.11 12.92 4.95
CA MET A 226 -8.81 13.57 4.84
C MET A 226 -8.57 14.04 3.41
N ALA A 227 -8.04 15.24 3.27
CA ALA A 227 -7.48 15.73 2.01
C ALA A 227 -6.17 16.44 2.31
N ARG A 228 -5.12 16.08 1.57
CA ARG A 228 -3.83 16.74 1.70
C ARG A 228 -3.87 18.08 0.97
N ARG A 229 -3.72 19.17 1.73
CA ARG A 229 -3.87 20.55 1.25
C ARG A 229 -2.55 21.23 0.92
N ASN A 230 -1.44 20.80 1.52
CA ASN A 230 -0.13 21.40 1.28
C ASN A 230 1.03 20.41 1.48
N THR A 231 2.23 20.85 1.08
CA THR A 231 3.44 20.02 1.12
C THR A 231 4.01 19.81 2.52
N SER A 232 3.69 20.67 3.48
CA SER A 232 4.14 20.57 4.88
C SER A 232 3.39 19.52 5.70
N GLN A 233 2.20 19.09 5.26
CA GLN A 233 1.51 17.98 5.91
C GLN A 233 2.28 16.68 5.73
N ALA A 234 2.48 15.99 6.86
CA ALA A 234 3.08 14.66 6.91
C ALA A 234 2.34 13.70 5.97
N ARG A 235 3.10 12.87 5.27
CA ARG A 235 2.54 11.91 4.32
C ARG A 235 2.04 10.67 5.08
N GLU A 236 0.76 10.34 4.89
CA GLU A 236 0.23 9.02 5.25
C GLU A 236 0.62 8.05 4.13
N GLU A 237 1.81 7.45 4.23
CA GLU A 237 2.38 6.63 3.16
C GLU A 237 1.65 5.29 2.98
N VAL A 238 1.58 4.84 1.72
CA VAL A 238 0.95 3.59 1.29
C VAL A 238 1.99 2.71 0.61
N ILE A 239 1.96 1.42 0.95
CA ILE A 239 2.85 0.39 0.40
C ILE A 239 2.10 -0.50 -0.59
N ALA A 240 2.81 -0.98 -1.60
CA ALA A 240 2.40 -2.12 -2.40
C ALA A 240 2.66 -3.42 -1.64
N LEU A 241 1.68 -4.32 -1.62
CA LEU A 241 1.67 -5.55 -0.82
C LEU A 241 1.76 -5.25 0.68
N GLY A 242 0.73 -5.60 1.44
CA GLY A 242 0.86 -5.66 2.90
C GLY A 242 1.67 -6.88 3.35
N ASN A 243 1.65 -7.16 4.65
CA ASN A 243 2.40 -8.28 5.23
C ASN A 243 1.89 -9.65 4.74
N MET A 244 0.57 -9.83 4.72
CA MET A 244 -0.12 -11.02 4.25
C MET A 244 0.07 -11.18 2.74
N ALA A 245 -0.20 -10.15 1.93
CA ALA A 245 -0.04 -10.22 0.48
C ALA A 245 1.37 -10.64 0.06
N TYR A 246 2.39 -10.03 0.66
CA TYR A 246 3.79 -10.34 0.35
C TYR A 246 4.16 -11.77 0.77
N SER A 247 3.76 -12.16 1.98
CA SER A 247 4.00 -13.51 2.49
C SER A 247 3.30 -14.57 1.64
N ASN A 248 2.08 -14.30 1.18
CA ASN A 248 1.32 -15.20 0.30
C ASN A 248 1.97 -15.30 -1.09
N ALA A 249 2.47 -14.19 -1.65
CA ALA A 249 3.19 -14.20 -2.92
C ALA A 249 4.47 -15.05 -2.84
N LEU A 250 5.25 -14.93 -1.77
CA LEU A 250 6.44 -15.77 -1.55
C LEU A 250 6.08 -17.25 -1.41
N LYS A 251 5.02 -17.56 -0.63
CA LYS A 251 4.52 -18.94 -0.49
C LYS A 251 4.08 -19.51 -1.83
N ALA A 252 3.39 -18.74 -2.66
CA ALA A 252 2.96 -19.17 -3.99
C ALA A 252 4.16 -19.49 -4.91
N MET A 253 5.21 -18.67 -4.87
CA MET A 253 6.45 -18.96 -5.62
C MET A 253 7.10 -20.25 -5.15
N MET A 254 7.30 -20.40 -3.83
CA MET A 254 7.93 -21.60 -3.27
C MET A 254 7.10 -22.87 -3.55
N GLY A 255 5.77 -22.78 -3.42
CA GLY A 255 4.86 -23.88 -3.77
C GLY A 255 4.98 -24.27 -5.24
N THR A 256 4.92 -23.29 -6.16
CA THR A 256 5.07 -23.53 -7.60
C THR A 256 6.41 -24.17 -7.95
N ILE A 257 7.50 -23.71 -7.33
CA ILE A 257 8.84 -24.31 -7.53
C ILE A 257 8.83 -25.78 -7.06
N GLY A 258 8.27 -26.05 -5.87
CA GLY A 258 8.14 -27.41 -5.35
C GLY A 258 7.34 -28.33 -6.27
N ASP A 259 6.18 -27.89 -6.73
CA ASP A 259 5.30 -28.67 -7.63
C ASP A 259 5.97 -28.97 -8.98
N LEU A 260 6.71 -28.00 -9.52
CA LEU A 260 7.46 -28.18 -10.76
C LEU A 260 8.63 -29.15 -10.59
N LEU A 261 9.34 -29.12 -9.45
CA LEU A 261 10.41 -30.08 -9.14
C LEU A 261 9.88 -31.52 -9.06
N ILE A 262 8.73 -31.72 -8.39
CA ILE A 262 8.05 -33.03 -8.33
C ILE A 262 7.64 -33.48 -9.73
N SER A 263 7.09 -32.58 -10.55
CA SER A 263 6.71 -32.89 -11.93
C SER A 263 7.91 -33.30 -12.78
N ILE A 264 9.04 -32.60 -12.65
CA ILE A 264 10.30 -32.94 -13.32
C ILE A 264 10.78 -34.33 -12.92
N GLU A 265 10.73 -34.69 -11.63
CA GLU A 265 11.10 -36.02 -11.16
C GLU A 265 10.25 -37.11 -11.82
N VAL A 266 8.92 -36.93 -11.84
CA VAL A 266 7.99 -37.87 -12.46
C VAL A 266 8.25 -38.01 -13.97
N TRP A 267 8.50 -36.90 -14.67
CA TRP A 267 8.79 -36.95 -16.11
C TRP A 267 10.14 -37.59 -16.42
N ASN A 268 11.16 -37.38 -15.59
CA ASN A 268 12.45 -38.06 -15.71
C ASN A 268 12.31 -39.57 -15.51
N GLN A 269 11.49 -40.03 -14.56
CA GLN A 269 11.19 -41.46 -14.42
C GLN A 269 10.54 -42.06 -15.68
N VAL A 270 9.73 -41.28 -16.40
CA VAL A 270 9.18 -41.72 -17.69
C VAL A 270 10.27 -41.80 -18.76
N LEU A 271 11.17 -40.82 -18.80
CA LEU A 271 12.32 -40.82 -19.72
C LEU A 271 13.25 -42.01 -19.46
N ASP A 272 13.55 -42.33 -18.20
CA ASP A 272 14.36 -43.49 -17.81
C ASP A 272 13.75 -44.81 -18.30
N ARG A 273 12.42 -44.93 -18.21
CA ARG A 273 11.69 -46.10 -18.73
C ARG A 273 11.68 -46.19 -20.25
N LEU A 274 11.67 -45.05 -20.94
CA LEU A 274 11.72 -44.99 -22.40
C LEU A 274 13.12 -45.23 -22.96
N GLY A 275 14.17 -44.99 -22.15
CA GLY A 275 15.57 -45.18 -22.52
C GLY A 275 16.02 -44.30 -23.69
N GLU A 276 17.25 -44.55 -24.14
CA GLU A 276 17.83 -43.90 -25.32
C GLU A 276 17.11 -44.32 -26.62
N PRO A 277 17.09 -43.48 -27.66
CA PRO A 277 16.53 -43.85 -28.96
C PRO A 277 17.23 -45.09 -29.53
N VAL A 278 16.44 -46.08 -29.97
CA VAL A 278 16.95 -47.31 -30.60
C VAL A 278 16.51 -47.39 -32.06
N GLU A 279 17.36 -47.92 -32.93
CA GLU A 279 17.05 -48.09 -34.35
C GLU A 279 15.84 -49.03 -34.54
N GLY A 280 14.83 -48.55 -35.27
CA GLY A 280 13.56 -49.28 -35.48
C GLY A 280 12.53 -49.14 -34.35
N GLU A 281 12.73 -48.24 -33.38
CA GLU A 281 11.75 -47.99 -32.32
C GLU A 281 10.39 -47.48 -32.86
N SER A 282 9.32 -47.73 -32.09
CA SER A 282 8.00 -47.24 -32.47
C SER A 282 7.95 -45.71 -32.43
N GLY A 283 7.33 -45.08 -33.43
CA GLY A 283 7.18 -43.62 -33.46
C GLY A 283 6.45 -43.03 -32.24
N LYS A 284 5.61 -43.82 -31.56
CA LYS A 284 4.96 -43.44 -30.30
C LYS A 284 5.98 -43.25 -29.17
N ALA A 285 6.99 -44.11 -29.07
CA ALA A 285 8.05 -44.00 -28.06
C ALA A 285 8.90 -42.76 -28.34
N THR A 286 9.29 -42.53 -29.60
CA THR A 286 10.02 -41.33 -30.03
C THR A 286 9.28 -40.04 -29.68
N GLN A 287 7.99 -39.97 -30.02
CA GLN A 287 7.17 -38.81 -29.72
C GLN A 287 7.04 -38.60 -28.21
N ARG A 288 6.74 -39.65 -27.43
CA ARG A 288 6.56 -39.55 -25.98
C ARG A 288 7.83 -39.08 -25.29
N ARG A 289 9.00 -39.53 -25.75
CA ARG A 289 10.30 -39.08 -25.24
C ARG A 289 10.50 -37.58 -25.50
N LYS A 290 10.25 -37.12 -26.73
CA LYS A 290 10.35 -35.71 -27.10
C LYS A 290 9.44 -34.83 -26.24
N GLU A 291 8.18 -35.22 -26.06
CA GLU A 291 7.22 -34.48 -25.21
C GLU A 291 7.72 -34.30 -23.77
N HIS A 292 8.27 -35.34 -23.14
CA HIS A 292 8.76 -35.24 -21.76
C HIS A 292 10.05 -34.43 -21.65
N ILE A 293 10.95 -34.50 -22.63
CA ILE A 293 12.13 -33.62 -22.70
C ILE A 293 11.68 -32.15 -22.74
N GLU A 294 10.69 -31.82 -23.57
CA GLU A 294 10.14 -30.47 -23.67
C GLU A 294 9.44 -30.02 -22.37
N LEU A 295 8.70 -30.92 -21.70
CA LEU A 295 8.07 -30.63 -20.40
C LEU A 295 9.10 -30.33 -19.31
N VAL A 296 10.16 -31.14 -19.21
CA VAL A 296 11.26 -30.94 -18.26
C VAL A 296 11.99 -29.62 -18.53
N ALA A 297 12.30 -29.33 -19.80
CA ALA A 297 12.94 -28.07 -20.18
C ALA A 297 12.09 -26.85 -19.80
N LYS A 298 10.78 -26.88 -20.13
CA LYS A 298 9.85 -25.79 -19.81
C LYS A 298 9.68 -25.59 -18.31
N ALA A 299 9.55 -26.65 -17.52
CA ALA A 299 9.45 -26.53 -16.07
C ALA A 299 10.74 -25.98 -15.45
N THR A 300 11.91 -26.41 -15.96
CA THR A 300 13.21 -25.90 -15.51
C THR A 300 13.34 -24.39 -15.77
N GLU A 301 12.89 -23.92 -16.93
CA GLU A 301 12.87 -22.49 -17.27
C GLU A 301 11.93 -21.70 -16.34
N LYS A 302 10.72 -22.21 -16.09
CA LYS A 302 9.79 -21.59 -15.13
C LYS A 302 10.34 -21.51 -13.71
N ILE A 303 11.03 -22.55 -13.24
CA ILE A 303 11.71 -22.53 -11.93
C ILE A 303 12.78 -21.43 -11.91
N LYS A 304 13.57 -21.28 -12.98
CA LYS A 304 14.59 -20.23 -13.08
C LYS A 304 13.97 -18.83 -13.02
N GLU A 305 12.88 -18.58 -13.73
CA GLU A 305 12.19 -17.29 -13.69
C GLU A 305 11.56 -17.03 -12.31
N ALA A 306 10.88 -18.01 -11.72
CA ALA A 306 10.32 -17.91 -10.37
C ALA A 306 11.41 -17.59 -9.32
N ASN A 307 12.57 -18.26 -9.39
CA ASN A 307 13.73 -17.97 -8.53
C ASN A 307 14.28 -16.56 -8.77
N THR A 308 14.30 -16.09 -10.01
CA THR A 308 14.76 -14.72 -10.34
C THR A 308 13.87 -13.67 -9.69
N ILE A 309 12.54 -13.85 -9.78
CA ILE A 309 11.58 -12.95 -9.13
C ILE A 309 11.73 -13.06 -7.61
N HIS A 310 11.79 -14.28 -7.06
CA HIS A 310 11.97 -14.51 -5.62
C HIS A 310 13.21 -13.81 -5.07
N ASP A 311 14.35 -13.94 -5.74
CA ASP A 311 15.60 -13.27 -5.37
C ASP A 311 15.47 -11.74 -5.40
N GLU A 312 14.86 -11.18 -6.44
CA GLU A 312 14.67 -9.74 -6.57
C GLU A 312 13.78 -9.21 -5.43
N VAL A 313 12.65 -9.85 -5.17
CA VAL A 313 11.68 -9.36 -4.17
C VAL A 313 12.19 -9.55 -2.75
N THR A 314 12.89 -10.65 -2.46
CA THR A 314 13.46 -10.87 -1.11
C THR A 314 14.64 -9.94 -0.81
N LYS A 315 15.47 -9.60 -1.81
CA LYS A 315 16.58 -8.63 -1.64
C LYS A 315 16.10 -7.20 -1.47
N CYS A 316 15.04 -6.81 -2.18
CA CYS A 316 14.71 -5.39 -2.34
C CYS A 316 13.31 -4.98 -1.85
N ARG A 317 12.48 -5.90 -1.35
CA ARG A 317 11.09 -5.63 -0.93
C ARG A 317 10.67 -6.30 0.37
N THR A 318 11.60 -6.88 1.12
CA THR A 318 11.28 -7.59 2.38
C THR A 318 10.72 -6.65 3.43
N THR A 319 11.23 -5.43 3.55
CA THR A 319 10.71 -4.46 4.53
C THR A 319 9.55 -3.65 3.97
N PRO A 320 8.52 -3.30 4.77
CA PRO A 320 7.44 -2.41 4.33
C PRO A 320 7.92 -1.09 3.73
N ASP A 321 8.95 -0.45 4.29
CA ASP A 321 9.48 0.82 3.78
C ASP A 321 10.02 0.73 2.34
N GLN A 322 10.52 -0.44 1.94
CA GLN A 322 10.99 -0.69 0.58
C GLN A 322 9.85 -0.86 -0.45
N ARG A 323 8.61 -0.93 0.03
CA ARG A 323 7.42 -1.16 -0.78
C ARG A 323 6.55 0.08 -0.90
N VAL A 324 6.98 1.22 -0.36
CA VAL A 324 6.25 2.48 -0.44
C VAL A 324 6.08 2.91 -1.89
N ILE A 325 4.82 3.12 -2.31
CA ILE A 325 4.46 3.53 -3.68
C ILE A 325 3.90 4.95 -3.76
N GLY A 326 3.43 5.50 -2.64
CA GLY A 326 2.76 6.79 -2.62
C GLY A 326 2.25 7.16 -1.23
N PHE A 327 1.31 8.09 -1.19
CA PHE A 327 0.67 8.54 0.06
C PHE A 327 -0.79 8.92 -0.18
N VAL A 328 -1.60 8.87 0.88
CA VAL A 328 -3.01 9.26 0.81
C VAL A 328 -3.11 10.74 0.43
N LEU A 329 -3.63 11.00 -0.77
CA LEU A 329 -3.97 12.35 -1.25
C LEU A 329 -5.33 12.77 -0.73
N HIS A 330 -6.26 11.83 -0.79
CA HIS A 330 -7.66 12.00 -0.42
C HIS A 330 -8.21 10.73 0.19
N SER A 331 -9.06 10.86 1.20
CA SER A 331 -9.87 9.79 1.75
C SER A 331 -11.20 10.42 2.15
N GLU A 332 -12.29 9.95 1.56
CA GLU A 332 -13.61 10.41 1.98
C GLU A 332 -13.88 9.97 3.43
N LYS A 333 -14.74 10.74 4.09
CA LYS A 333 -15.43 10.21 5.28
C LYS A 333 -16.30 9.06 4.80
N ILE A 334 -16.14 7.88 5.41
CA ILE A 334 -16.99 6.73 5.16
C ILE A 334 -18.40 7.11 5.60
N GLU A 335 -19.29 7.23 4.62
CA GLU A 335 -20.68 7.61 4.83
C GLU A 335 -21.56 6.54 4.20
N VAL A 336 -22.34 5.89 5.05
CA VAL A 336 -23.41 4.99 4.63
C VAL A 336 -24.64 5.84 4.34
N SER A 337 -25.45 5.47 3.34
CA SER A 337 -26.66 6.22 2.96
C SER A 337 -26.41 7.61 2.37
N ALA A 338 -25.33 7.79 1.61
CA ALA A 338 -24.97 9.10 1.06
C ALA A 338 -26.01 9.61 0.06
N LYS A 339 -26.52 10.83 0.29
CA LYS A 339 -27.53 11.45 -0.58
C LYS A 339 -26.96 11.82 -1.96
N PRO A 340 -27.82 11.81 -3.02
CA PRO A 340 -29.24 11.50 -2.99
C PRO A 340 -29.56 9.99 -3.08
N HIS A 341 -28.60 9.15 -3.50
CA HIS A 341 -28.88 7.77 -3.90
C HIS A 341 -28.86 6.74 -2.77
N GLY A 342 -28.30 7.06 -1.60
CA GLY A 342 -28.21 6.14 -0.47
C GLY A 342 -27.05 5.14 -0.54
N PHE A 343 -26.13 5.29 -1.50
CA PHE A 343 -24.96 4.42 -1.63
C PHE A 343 -23.92 4.65 -0.52
N THR A 344 -23.03 3.68 -0.30
CA THR A 344 -21.84 3.89 0.56
C THR A 344 -20.80 4.73 -0.17
N LYS A 345 -20.47 5.90 0.40
CA LYS A 345 -19.33 6.72 -0.01
C LYS A 345 -18.08 6.25 0.74
N ASP A 346 -17.30 5.40 0.08
CA ASP A 346 -16.10 4.79 0.64
C ASP A 346 -15.00 4.71 -0.43
N TRP A 347 -14.40 5.86 -0.73
CA TRP A 347 -13.31 5.95 -1.70
C TRP A 347 -12.19 6.87 -1.24
N ALA A 348 -10.99 6.57 -1.72
CA ALA A 348 -9.77 7.31 -1.47
C ALA A 348 -8.90 7.36 -2.73
N LEU A 349 -8.05 8.39 -2.82
CA LEU A 349 -7.01 8.53 -3.83
C LEU A 349 -5.65 8.53 -3.14
N ILE A 350 -4.75 7.70 -3.64
CA ILE A 350 -3.35 7.65 -3.24
C ILE A 350 -2.52 8.33 -4.33
N GLU A 351 -1.88 9.45 -4.04
CA GLU A 351 -0.93 10.07 -4.98
C GLU A 351 0.34 9.22 -5.03
N LEU A 352 0.71 8.81 -6.23
CA LEU A 352 1.85 7.93 -6.47
C LEU A 352 3.14 8.72 -6.56
N TYR A 353 4.21 8.18 -5.99
CA TYR A 353 5.54 8.66 -6.29
C TYR A 353 5.89 8.32 -7.74
N ASN A 354 6.14 9.34 -8.56
CA ASN A 354 6.40 9.16 -10.00
C ASN A 354 7.57 8.21 -10.29
N THR A 355 8.50 8.03 -9.35
CA THR A 355 9.65 7.14 -9.46
C THR A 355 9.34 5.67 -9.15
N LYS A 356 8.11 5.32 -8.76
CA LYS A 356 7.73 3.97 -8.34
C LYS A 356 7.06 3.13 -9.42
N ILE A 357 6.73 3.74 -10.56
CA ILE A 357 6.21 3.05 -11.73
C ILE A 357 7.14 3.32 -12.90
N ASP A 358 7.39 2.29 -13.69
CA ASP A 358 8.06 2.47 -14.97
C ASP A 358 7.04 2.85 -16.05
N TRP A 359 6.81 4.15 -16.22
CA TRP A 359 5.76 4.65 -17.12
C TRP A 359 5.97 4.29 -18.59
N SER A 360 7.20 3.98 -19.01
CA SER A 360 7.50 3.47 -20.36
C SER A 360 6.97 2.07 -20.62
N THR A 361 6.82 1.25 -19.59
CA THR A 361 6.33 -0.14 -19.70
C THR A 361 4.94 -0.33 -19.10
N PHE A 362 4.39 0.71 -18.47
CA PHE A 362 3.08 0.66 -17.84
C PHE A 362 1.97 0.46 -18.87
N LYS A 363 1.32 -0.70 -18.82
CA LYS A 363 0.21 -1.08 -19.71
C LYS A 363 -1.13 -0.47 -19.29
N GLY A 364 -1.14 0.46 -18.33
CA GLY A 364 -2.27 1.24 -17.82
C GLY A 364 -3.39 0.48 -17.13
N ASN A 365 -4.61 1.03 -17.20
CA ASN A 365 -5.79 0.51 -16.51
C ASN A 365 -6.30 -0.81 -17.12
N LYS A 366 -5.53 -1.89 -16.97
CA LYS A 366 -5.89 -3.23 -17.44
C LYS A 366 -5.93 -4.24 -16.29
N VAL A 367 -7.01 -4.99 -16.22
CA VAL A 367 -7.18 -6.13 -15.31
C VAL A 367 -6.56 -7.36 -15.96
N TYR A 368 -5.65 -8.02 -15.25
CA TYR A 368 -5.18 -9.34 -15.65
C TYR A 368 -6.28 -10.38 -15.35
N ILE A 369 -6.83 -10.98 -16.40
CA ILE A 369 -7.91 -11.97 -16.33
C ILE A 369 -7.42 -13.42 -16.44
N GLY A 370 -6.10 -13.63 -16.46
CA GLY A 370 -5.48 -14.95 -16.35
C GLY A 370 -5.33 -15.42 -14.90
N GLY A 371 -4.48 -16.42 -14.69
CA GLY A 371 -4.24 -17.06 -13.40
C GLY A 371 -5.29 -18.11 -13.07
N ASN A 372 -6.25 -17.78 -12.22
CA ASN A 372 -7.27 -18.72 -11.73
C ASN A 372 -8.23 -19.21 -12.81
N LEU A 373 -8.30 -18.52 -13.95
CA LEU A 373 -9.18 -18.86 -15.06
C LEU A 373 -8.34 -19.21 -16.29
N SER A 374 -8.60 -20.37 -16.87
CA SER A 374 -8.08 -20.68 -18.20
C SER A 374 -8.75 -19.79 -19.26
N ILE A 375 -8.11 -19.68 -20.43
CA ILE A 375 -8.68 -18.96 -21.58
C ILE A 375 -10.07 -19.53 -21.94
N ALA A 376 -10.24 -20.85 -21.85
CA ALA A 376 -11.50 -21.51 -22.12
C ALA A 376 -12.54 -21.21 -21.02
N ASP A 377 -12.16 -21.23 -19.75
CA ASP A 377 -13.07 -20.94 -18.64
C ASP A 377 -13.58 -19.51 -18.71
N PHE A 378 -12.70 -18.54 -19.00
CA PHE A 378 -13.10 -17.15 -19.16
C PHE A 378 -14.09 -16.99 -20.33
N ARG A 379 -13.79 -17.56 -21.49
CA ARG A 379 -14.69 -17.54 -22.66
C ARG A 379 -16.06 -18.14 -22.33
N ASN A 380 -16.08 -19.35 -21.79
CA ASN A 380 -17.31 -20.10 -21.52
C ASN A 380 -18.17 -19.43 -20.45
N THR A 381 -17.55 -18.65 -19.55
CA THR A 381 -18.24 -17.97 -18.46
C THR A 381 -18.75 -16.58 -18.89
N MET A 382 -17.91 -15.78 -19.54
CA MET A 382 -18.22 -14.38 -19.88
C MET A 382 -18.96 -14.24 -21.22
N PHE A 383 -18.85 -15.25 -22.09
CA PHE A 383 -19.48 -15.32 -23.41
C PHE A 383 -20.17 -16.69 -23.60
N PRO A 384 -21.19 -17.00 -22.78
CA PRO A 384 -21.78 -18.34 -22.74
C PRO A 384 -22.62 -18.66 -23.98
N GLN A 385 -23.17 -17.65 -24.65
CA GLN A 385 -24.01 -17.82 -25.83
C GLN A 385 -23.21 -18.02 -27.11
N VAL A 386 -23.69 -18.87 -28.01
CA VAL A 386 -23.05 -19.12 -29.32
C VAL A 386 -22.93 -17.82 -30.14
N ALA A 387 -23.96 -16.96 -30.09
CA ALA A 387 -23.95 -15.67 -30.77
C ALA A 387 -22.85 -14.75 -30.23
N ASP A 388 -22.66 -14.70 -28.90
CA ASP A 388 -21.62 -13.89 -28.26
C ASP A 388 -20.20 -14.40 -28.58
N GLN A 389 -20.07 -15.69 -28.88
CA GLN A 389 -18.79 -16.31 -29.18
C GLN A 389 -18.29 -16.06 -30.61
N ALA A 390 -19.16 -15.61 -31.52
CA ALA A 390 -18.79 -15.39 -32.92
C ALA A 390 -17.73 -14.28 -33.07
N ASP A 391 -17.89 -13.19 -32.30
CA ASP A 391 -17.01 -12.02 -32.34
C ASP A 391 -16.03 -11.95 -31.17
N TYR A 392 -16.11 -12.91 -30.25
CA TYR A 392 -15.26 -12.94 -29.06
C TYR A 392 -13.78 -13.12 -29.41
N ARG A 393 -12.94 -12.28 -28.79
CA ARG A 393 -11.48 -12.41 -28.81
C ARG A 393 -10.95 -12.33 -27.39
N TYR A 394 -10.09 -13.28 -27.01
CA TYR A 394 -9.41 -13.20 -25.72
C TYR A 394 -8.49 -11.95 -25.71
N PRO A 395 -8.55 -11.11 -24.66
CA PRO A 395 -7.67 -9.95 -24.54
C PRO A 395 -6.20 -10.33 -24.68
N GLN A 396 -5.44 -9.52 -25.43
CA GLN A 396 -4.01 -9.78 -25.65
C GLN A 396 -3.27 -9.83 -24.30
N GLY A 397 -2.52 -10.91 -24.08
CA GLY A 397 -1.84 -11.17 -22.80
C GLY A 397 -2.78 -11.36 -21.60
N GLY A 398 -4.08 -11.62 -21.82
CA GLY A 398 -5.06 -11.67 -20.74
C GLY A 398 -5.23 -10.34 -20.00
N LEU A 399 -4.98 -9.21 -20.67
CA LEU A 399 -5.11 -7.87 -20.09
C LEU A 399 -6.39 -7.19 -20.61
N LEU A 400 -7.46 -7.24 -19.82
CA LEU A 400 -8.74 -6.59 -20.13
C LEU A 400 -8.69 -5.11 -19.78
N GLN A 401 -8.88 -4.23 -20.77
CA GLN A 401 -8.87 -2.78 -20.58
C GLN A 401 -10.12 -2.32 -19.81
N ALA A 402 -9.93 -1.56 -18.73
CA ALA A 402 -10.99 -0.81 -18.10
C ALA A 402 -11.21 0.51 -18.88
N TYR A 403 -12.43 0.74 -19.34
CA TYR A 403 -12.82 1.98 -20.04
C TYR A 403 -14.32 2.22 -19.93
N GLY A 404 -14.78 3.46 -20.06
CA GLY A 404 -16.21 3.75 -19.99
C GLY A 404 -16.85 3.28 -18.68
N VAL A 405 -18.19 3.37 -18.60
CA VAL A 405 -18.93 3.06 -17.38
C VAL A 405 -20.26 2.42 -17.75
N VAL A 406 -20.65 1.36 -17.03
CA VAL A 406 -21.99 0.78 -17.11
C VAL A 406 -22.94 1.67 -16.31
N GLN A 407 -23.95 2.24 -16.97
CA GLN A 407 -24.91 3.16 -16.36
C GLN A 407 -26.01 2.40 -15.60
N ASP A 408 -26.76 3.12 -14.76
CA ASP A 408 -27.79 2.55 -13.89
C ASP A 408 -28.91 1.81 -14.66
N ASP A 409 -29.35 2.36 -15.78
CA ASP A 409 -30.36 1.75 -16.66
C ASP A 409 -29.91 0.40 -17.21
N GLU A 410 -28.66 0.30 -17.67
CA GLU A 410 -28.10 -0.95 -18.19
C GLU A 410 -27.80 -1.97 -17.09
N MET A 411 -27.39 -1.54 -15.88
CA MET A 411 -27.24 -2.47 -14.77
C MET A 411 -28.58 -3.12 -14.38
N ARG A 412 -29.69 -2.38 -14.49
CA ARG A 412 -31.04 -2.88 -14.23
C ARG A 412 -31.60 -3.75 -15.35
N ASP A 413 -31.25 -3.45 -16.60
CA ASP A 413 -31.67 -4.21 -17.79
C ASP A 413 -30.48 -4.59 -18.68
N PRO A 414 -29.72 -5.64 -18.29
CA PRO A 414 -28.58 -6.09 -19.09
C PRO A 414 -29.03 -6.72 -20.41
N GLN A 415 -28.24 -6.46 -21.46
CA GLN A 415 -28.53 -6.98 -22.81
C GLN A 415 -27.95 -8.37 -23.07
N HIS A 416 -27.00 -8.81 -22.24
CA HIS A 416 -26.34 -10.10 -22.39
C HIS A 416 -27.11 -11.20 -21.68
N LEU A 417 -26.95 -12.43 -22.17
CA LEU A 417 -27.58 -13.61 -21.60
C LEU A 417 -26.55 -14.52 -20.91
N ASP A 418 -26.95 -15.20 -19.85
CA ASP A 418 -26.17 -16.24 -19.21
C ASP A 418 -26.32 -17.60 -19.92
N VAL A 419 -25.76 -18.68 -19.37
CA VAL A 419 -25.87 -20.05 -19.93
C VAL A 419 -27.30 -20.61 -19.98
N HIS A 420 -28.25 -19.98 -19.30
CA HIS A 420 -29.66 -20.39 -19.21
C HIS A 420 -30.59 -19.53 -20.07
N ASN A 421 -30.03 -18.65 -20.92
CA ASN A 421 -30.76 -17.66 -21.72
C ASN A 421 -31.46 -16.58 -20.88
N GLU A 422 -31.01 -16.36 -19.66
CA GLU A 422 -31.54 -15.30 -18.79
C GLU A 422 -30.69 -14.03 -18.89
N ARG A 423 -31.33 -12.86 -18.87
CA ARG A 423 -30.61 -11.56 -18.92
C ARG A 423 -29.70 -11.43 -17.70
N CYS A 424 -28.41 -11.19 -17.94
CA CYS A 424 -27.42 -11.14 -16.87
C CYS A 424 -26.24 -10.22 -17.19
N LEU A 425 -25.84 -9.41 -16.21
CA LEU A 425 -24.59 -8.66 -16.26
C LEU A 425 -23.46 -9.51 -15.68
N LEU A 426 -22.72 -10.16 -16.58
CA LEU A 426 -21.53 -10.94 -16.24
C LEU A 426 -20.34 -10.02 -15.99
N VAL A 427 -19.69 -10.23 -14.84
CA VAL A 427 -18.62 -9.35 -14.35
C VAL A 427 -17.36 -10.11 -13.98
N VAL A 428 -16.21 -9.45 -14.08
CA VAL A 428 -14.89 -9.95 -13.71
C VAL A 428 -14.15 -8.93 -12.86
N LYS A 429 -13.31 -9.41 -11.95
CA LYS A 429 -12.32 -8.60 -11.23
C LYS A 429 -11.01 -9.35 -11.05
N ASN A 430 -9.96 -8.64 -10.63
CA ASN A 430 -8.78 -9.23 -10.03
C ASN A 430 -8.52 -8.56 -8.66
N GLY A 431 -8.53 -9.34 -7.58
CA GLY A 431 -8.36 -8.86 -6.21
C GLY A 431 -7.18 -9.50 -5.48
N LEU A 432 -6.76 -8.91 -4.36
CA LEU A 432 -5.67 -9.42 -3.51
C LEU A 432 -5.87 -10.88 -3.10
N THR A 433 -7.05 -11.24 -2.59
CA THR A 433 -7.24 -12.51 -1.89
C THR A 433 -7.74 -13.60 -2.80
N THR A 434 -8.66 -13.28 -3.71
CA THR A 434 -9.27 -14.27 -4.61
C THR A 434 -8.68 -14.27 -6.01
N GLY A 435 -7.74 -13.38 -6.33
CA GLY A 435 -7.19 -13.25 -7.68
C GLY A 435 -8.26 -12.90 -8.70
N THR A 436 -8.18 -13.50 -9.90
CA THR A 436 -9.19 -13.33 -10.94
C THR A 436 -10.44 -14.13 -10.62
N THR A 437 -11.60 -13.48 -10.55
CA THR A 437 -12.90 -14.14 -10.33
C THR A 437 -13.98 -13.53 -11.22
N VAL A 438 -14.99 -14.33 -11.51
CA VAL A 438 -16.15 -13.98 -12.34
C VAL A 438 -17.45 -14.16 -11.55
N GLY A 439 -18.42 -13.31 -11.82
CA GLY A 439 -19.67 -13.26 -11.07
C GLY A 439 -20.81 -12.66 -11.88
N ARG A 440 -21.95 -12.48 -11.20
CA ARG A 440 -23.18 -11.95 -11.78
C ARG A 440 -23.63 -10.75 -10.96
N ALA A 441 -23.63 -9.57 -11.57
CA ALA A 441 -24.12 -8.37 -10.92
C ALA A 441 -25.66 -8.40 -10.88
N ASN A 442 -26.22 -8.04 -9.73
CA ASN A 442 -27.65 -7.99 -9.51
C ASN A 442 -28.21 -6.68 -10.08
N GLY A 443 -29.34 -6.76 -10.80
CA GLY A 443 -30.01 -5.57 -11.35
C GLY A 443 -30.86 -4.81 -10.33
N LEU A 444 -31.08 -5.38 -9.15
CA LEU A 444 -31.78 -4.73 -8.04
C LEU A 444 -30.79 -4.35 -6.94
N GLU A 445 -31.03 -3.18 -6.35
CA GLU A 445 -30.22 -2.72 -5.24
C GLU A 445 -30.44 -3.56 -3.99
N SER A 446 -29.34 -3.84 -3.29
CA SER A 446 -29.34 -4.51 -2.00
C SER A 446 -29.29 -3.49 -0.88
N PHE A 447 -30.02 -3.76 0.20
CA PHE A 447 -29.97 -2.96 1.40
C PHE A 447 -29.06 -3.64 2.42
N THR A 448 -27.95 -2.98 2.75
CA THR A 448 -27.03 -3.45 3.80
C THR A 448 -27.26 -2.62 5.05
N ARG A 449 -27.07 -3.21 6.24
CA ARG A 449 -27.20 -2.49 7.50
C ARG A 449 -25.98 -2.72 8.36
N THR A 450 -25.35 -1.63 8.76
CA THR A 450 -24.26 -1.63 9.73
C THR A 450 -24.86 -1.32 11.10
N TYR A 451 -24.57 -2.15 12.11
CA TYR A 451 -25.12 -1.95 13.47
C TYR A 451 -24.10 -1.33 14.43
N ASP A 452 -22.83 -1.72 14.32
CA ASP A 452 -21.73 -1.31 15.19
C ASP A 452 -20.35 -1.27 14.49
N GLN A 453 -20.28 -1.60 13.19
CA GLN A 453 -19.01 -1.55 12.46
C GLN A 453 -18.54 -0.10 12.33
N TYR A 454 -17.37 0.19 12.90
CA TYR A 454 -16.70 1.49 12.82
C TYR A 454 -17.50 2.68 13.38
N GLY A 455 -18.42 2.40 14.33
CA GLY A 455 -19.28 3.42 14.92
C GLY A 455 -20.35 3.96 13.95
N ILE A 456 -20.58 3.29 12.83
CA ILE A 456 -21.62 3.64 11.85
C ILE A 456 -22.83 2.75 12.11
N ARG A 457 -24.00 3.37 12.26
CA ARG A 457 -25.28 2.66 12.43
C ARG A 457 -26.32 3.18 11.47
N ASP A 458 -26.31 2.66 10.24
CA ASP A 458 -27.24 3.09 9.19
C ASP A 458 -27.45 2.01 8.13
N THR A 459 -28.38 2.26 7.20
CA THR A 459 -28.70 1.43 6.06
C THR A 459 -28.11 2.02 4.78
N SER A 460 -27.33 1.21 4.07
CA SER A 460 -26.81 1.54 2.73
C SER A 460 -27.60 0.86 1.64
N ILE A 461 -27.50 1.42 0.45
CA ILE A 461 -27.85 0.80 -0.82
C ILE A 461 -26.56 0.37 -1.51
N GLU A 462 -26.50 -0.85 -2.04
CA GLU A 462 -25.33 -1.42 -2.72
C GLU A 462 -25.76 -2.24 -3.94
N ILE A 463 -24.84 -2.47 -4.89
CA ILE A 463 -25.05 -3.44 -5.96
C ILE A 463 -24.44 -4.77 -5.55
N ALA A 464 -25.28 -5.80 -5.41
CA ALA A 464 -24.80 -7.14 -5.09
C ALA A 464 -24.15 -7.79 -6.32
N VAL A 465 -23.05 -8.52 -6.10
CA VAL A 465 -22.49 -9.47 -7.05
C VAL A 465 -22.52 -10.85 -6.44
N LEU A 466 -23.14 -11.77 -7.15
CA LEU A 466 -23.22 -13.16 -6.79
C LEU A 466 -22.06 -13.92 -7.40
N ALA A 467 -21.58 -14.95 -6.70
CA ALA A 467 -20.73 -15.96 -7.30
C ALA A 467 -21.37 -16.52 -8.58
N TYR A 468 -20.54 -16.82 -9.58
CA TYR A 468 -21.05 -17.36 -10.84
C TYR A 468 -21.72 -18.73 -10.62
N ASP A 469 -21.05 -19.65 -9.93
CA ASP A 469 -21.58 -20.93 -9.50
C ASP A 469 -20.80 -21.48 -8.29
N LYS A 470 -21.23 -22.63 -7.76
CA LYS A 470 -20.56 -23.29 -6.63
C LYS A 470 -19.19 -23.88 -7.00
N THR A 471 -18.94 -24.22 -8.26
CA THR A 471 -17.71 -24.93 -8.66
C THR A 471 -16.53 -23.98 -8.84
N ARG A 472 -16.80 -22.72 -9.23
CA ARG A 472 -15.82 -21.64 -9.34
C ARG A 472 -15.56 -20.92 -8.01
N GLY A 473 -16.42 -21.16 -7.02
CA GLY A 473 -16.27 -20.60 -5.68
C GLY A 473 -16.73 -19.13 -5.56
N LYS A 474 -16.35 -18.50 -4.46
CA LYS A 474 -16.78 -17.13 -4.11
C LYS A 474 -16.23 -16.07 -5.06
N PHE A 475 -17.01 -15.01 -5.26
CA PHE A 475 -16.57 -13.88 -6.08
C PHE A 475 -15.49 -13.04 -5.39
N SER A 476 -15.58 -12.83 -4.06
CA SER A 476 -14.60 -12.04 -3.31
C SER A 476 -14.35 -12.58 -1.91
N ALA A 477 -13.33 -12.03 -1.24
CA ALA A 477 -13.01 -12.30 0.16
C ALA A 477 -12.41 -11.05 0.84
N PRO A 478 -12.26 -11.03 2.18
CA PRO A 478 -11.54 -9.96 2.88
C PRO A 478 -10.17 -9.70 2.25
N GLY A 479 -9.85 -8.43 1.99
CA GLY A 479 -8.66 -7.99 1.24
C GLY A 479 -8.94 -7.61 -0.22
N ASP A 480 -10.03 -8.08 -0.82
CA ASP A 480 -10.43 -7.67 -2.17
C ASP A 480 -11.09 -6.27 -2.21
N SER A 481 -11.40 -5.67 -1.05
CA SER A 481 -11.94 -4.31 -0.97
C SER A 481 -11.10 -3.33 -1.77
N GLY A 482 -11.75 -2.51 -2.58
CA GLY A 482 -11.14 -1.58 -3.52
C GLY A 482 -10.83 -2.18 -4.89
N SER A 483 -11.06 -3.47 -5.12
CA SER A 483 -10.96 -4.05 -6.48
C SER A 483 -11.97 -3.38 -7.42
N ILE A 484 -11.54 -3.08 -8.64
CA ILE A 484 -12.45 -2.66 -9.69
C ILE A 484 -13.17 -3.87 -10.30
N VAL A 485 -14.46 -3.74 -10.57
CA VAL A 485 -15.28 -4.75 -11.24
C VAL A 485 -15.63 -4.27 -12.64
N LEU A 486 -15.34 -5.10 -13.63
CA LEU A 486 -15.57 -4.82 -15.05
C LEU A 486 -16.64 -5.76 -15.62
N ALA A 487 -17.44 -5.26 -16.56
CA ALA A 487 -18.25 -6.08 -17.44
C ALA A 487 -17.36 -6.83 -18.45
N ARG A 488 -17.93 -7.82 -19.15
CA ARG A 488 -17.20 -8.66 -20.11
C ARG A 488 -16.47 -7.90 -21.22
N ASP A 489 -16.96 -6.71 -21.56
CA ASP A 489 -16.41 -5.83 -22.59
C ASP A 489 -15.33 -4.89 -22.08
N GLY A 490 -15.07 -4.84 -20.77
CA GLY A 490 -14.15 -3.92 -20.11
C GLY A 490 -14.78 -2.68 -19.49
N ARG A 491 -16.11 -2.49 -19.63
CA ARG A 491 -16.78 -1.34 -19.00
C ARG A 491 -16.85 -1.43 -17.49
N ILE A 492 -16.63 -0.30 -16.83
CA ILE A 492 -16.51 -0.27 -15.38
C ILE A 492 -17.90 -0.33 -14.73
N VAL A 493 -18.12 -1.31 -13.86
CA VAL A 493 -19.40 -1.52 -13.15
C VAL A 493 -19.37 -0.83 -11.79
N GLY A 494 -18.35 -1.13 -10.97
CA GLY A 494 -18.31 -0.66 -9.59
C GLY A 494 -16.99 -0.94 -8.89
N ILE A 495 -16.83 -0.33 -7.72
CA ILE A 495 -15.73 -0.63 -6.79
C ILE A 495 -16.26 -1.54 -5.68
N LEU A 496 -15.51 -2.59 -5.38
CA LEU A 496 -15.86 -3.54 -4.32
C LEU A 496 -15.66 -2.90 -2.95
N THR A 497 -16.72 -2.78 -2.15
CA THR A 497 -16.67 -2.14 -0.83
C THR A 497 -16.85 -3.12 0.33
N GLY A 498 -17.51 -4.26 0.10
CA GLY A 498 -17.69 -5.25 1.14
C GLY A 498 -18.29 -6.57 0.65
N GLY A 499 -18.73 -7.38 1.60
CA GLY A 499 -19.42 -8.64 1.33
C GLY A 499 -20.19 -9.13 2.55
N ALA A 500 -21.02 -10.15 2.34
CA ALA A 500 -21.78 -10.85 3.36
C ALA A 500 -21.66 -12.36 3.17
N GLY A 501 -21.67 -13.09 4.29
CA GLY A 501 -21.68 -14.54 4.37
C GLY A 501 -21.45 -15.01 5.82
N PRO A 502 -21.36 -16.31 6.06
CA PRO A 502 -20.87 -16.87 7.33
C PRO A 502 -19.54 -16.22 7.74
N THR A 503 -19.20 -16.23 9.03
CA THR A 503 -18.11 -15.42 9.64
C THR A 503 -16.73 -15.49 8.98
N ASP A 504 -16.48 -16.45 8.08
CA ASP A 504 -15.26 -16.68 7.29
C ASP A 504 -15.50 -16.84 5.76
N GLU A 505 -16.76 -16.83 5.31
CA GLU A 505 -17.16 -17.00 3.91
C GLU A 505 -17.85 -15.75 3.37
N THR A 506 -17.69 -15.47 2.08
CA THR A 506 -18.38 -14.36 1.41
C THR A 506 -19.22 -14.93 0.28
N ASP A 507 -20.53 -14.97 0.51
CA ASP A 507 -21.51 -15.50 -0.43
C ASP A 507 -21.99 -14.41 -1.40
N ILE A 508 -22.08 -13.17 -0.91
CA ILE A 508 -22.53 -12.01 -1.66
C ILE A 508 -21.48 -10.91 -1.52
N THR A 509 -21.07 -10.33 -2.64
CA THR A 509 -20.18 -9.19 -2.68
C THR A 509 -20.99 -7.92 -2.90
N TYR A 510 -20.57 -6.78 -2.32
CA TYR A 510 -21.23 -5.49 -2.49
C TYR A 510 -20.31 -4.49 -3.20
N LEU A 511 -20.88 -3.78 -4.17
CA LEU A 511 -20.23 -2.73 -4.91
C LEU A 511 -20.94 -1.39 -4.72
N THR A 512 -20.14 -0.34 -4.63
CA THR A 512 -20.61 1.01 -4.96
C THR A 512 -20.51 1.19 -6.48
N PRO A 513 -21.59 1.59 -7.18
CA PRO A 513 -21.56 1.71 -8.63
C PRO A 513 -20.63 2.83 -9.09
N TYR A 514 -19.82 2.54 -10.11
CA TYR A 514 -18.73 3.44 -10.48
C TYR A 514 -19.20 4.73 -11.13
N TRP A 515 -20.34 4.74 -11.83
CA TRP A 515 -20.90 5.98 -12.39
C TRP A 515 -21.12 7.05 -11.31
N TRP A 516 -21.47 6.64 -10.09
CA TRP A 516 -21.65 7.56 -8.98
C TRP A 516 -20.31 7.91 -8.33
N VAL A 517 -19.43 6.94 -8.13
CA VAL A 517 -18.06 7.18 -7.61
C VAL A 517 -17.31 8.15 -8.51
N GLU A 518 -17.42 8.03 -9.83
CA GLU A 518 -16.79 8.91 -10.80
C GLU A 518 -17.28 10.36 -10.63
N GLN A 519 -18.59 10.57 -10.43
CA GLN A 519 -19.14 11.91 -10.14
C GLN A 519 -18.55 12.49 -8.86
N GLN A 520 -18.41 11.69 -7.79
CA GLN A 520 -17.80 12.13 -6.53
C GLN A 520 -16.34 12.52 -6.70
N ILE A 521 -15.56 11.70 -7.44
CA ILE A 521 -14.15 11.97 -7.72
C ILE A 521 -14.02 13.26 -8.54
N LYS A 522 -14.78 13.40 -9.64
CA LYS A 522 -14.74 14.59 -10.51
C LYS A 522 -15.22 15.86 -9.79
N ALA A 523 -16.13 15.74 -8.81
CA ALA A 523 -16.52 16.87 -7.97
C ALA A 523 -15.39 17.36 -7.06
N LYS A 524 -14.51 16.47 -6.60
CA LYS A 524 -13.35 16.79 -5.76
C LYS A 524 -12.11 17.18 -6.56
N TYR A 525 -11.91 16.54 -7.71
CA TYR A 525 -10.78 16.73 -8.61
C TYR A 525 -11.29 17.02 -10.03
N PRO A 526 -11.77 18.25 -10.28
CA PRO A 526 -12.26 18.63 -11.60
C PRO A 526 -11.18 18.44 -12.67
N GLY A 527 -11.54 17.81 -13.79
CA GLY A 527 -10.60 17.56 -14.89
C GLY A 527 -9.72 16.32 -14.72
N CYS A 528 -9.88 15.54 -13.64
CA CYS A 528 -9.24 14.24 -13.57
C CYS A 528 -9.83 13.27 -14.61
N PHE A 529 -9.00 12.36 -15.11
CA PHE A 529 -9.41 11.33 -16.06
C PHE A 529 -8.62 10.04 -15.81
N LEU A 530 -9.17 8.91 -16.27
CA LEU A 530 -8.47 7.64 -16.20
C LEU A 530 -7.14 7.75 -16.94
N TYR A 531 -6.06 7.21 -16.36
CA TYR A 531 -4.77 7.16 -17.03
C TYR A 531 -4.92 6.39 -18.35
N GLU A 532 -4.78 7.10 -19.46
CA GLU A 532 -4.79 6.54 -20.80
C GLU A 532 -3.46 5.87 -21.08
N ILE A 533 -3.48 4.68 -21.68
CA ILE A 533 -2.32 4.21 -22.41
C ILE A 533 -2.48 4.74 -23.82
N VAL A 534 -1.56 5.61 -24.21
CA VAL A 534 -1.32 5.90 -25.62
C VAL A 534 -1.01 4.54 -26.28
N GLN A 535 -1.94 4.04 -27.09
CA GLN A 535 -1.79 2.79 -27.84
C GLN A 535 -0.58 2.82 -28.76
#